data_AF-A0A2M7QP69-F1
#
_entry.id   AF-A0A2M7QP69-F1
#
_cell.length_a   1.000
_cell.length_b   1.000
_cell.length_c   1.000
_cell.angle_alpha   90.00
_cell.angle_beta   90.00
_cell.angle_gamma   90.00
#
_symmetry.space_group_name_H-M   'P 1'
#
loop_
_entity.id
_entity.type
_entity.pdbx_description
1 polymer ?
#
loop_
_entity_poly.entity_id
_entity_poly.type
_entity_poly.pdbx_seq_one_letter_code
_entity_poly.pdbx_strand_id
1 'polypeptide(L)'
;MKAQRERLGFNQEAVSRHLGFKDRQTLSAIETGERRVTAEELMRFAEVLVAPLDYFTDPYILAGEGGFSWRQSNVAPARLDAYEAEAGRLIALHRVLGGTPPVTRRA
;
A
#
# COMPACT_ATOMS: atom_id res chain seq x y z
N MET A 1 0.75 -0.76 3.61
CA MET A 1 1.70 0.00 4.48
C MET A 1 2.98 0.37 3.73
N LYS A 2 3.79 -0.61 3.30
CA LYS A 2 5.04 -0.41 2.55
C LYS A 2 4.94 0.63 1.42
N ALA A 3 3.96 0.50 0.53
CA ALA A 3 3.79 1.41 -0.60
C ALA A 3 3.52 2.87 -0.19
N GLN A 4 2.75 3.10 0.87
CA GLN A 4 2.53 4.45 1.38
C GLN A 4 3.81 5.02 1.99
N ARG A 5 4.53 4.22 2.78
CA ARG A 5 5.82 4.62 3.34
C ARG A 5 6.80 5.03 2.25
N GLU A 6 6.91 4.21 1.20
CA GLU A 6 7.79 4.48 0.06
C GLU A 6 7.35 5.73 -0.72
N ARG A 7 6.04 5.93 -0.91
CA ARG A 7 5.49 7.15 -1.53
C ARG A 7 5.84 8.42 -0.78
N LEU A 8 5.89 8.36 0.56
CA LEU A 8 6.32 9.46 1.41
C LEU A 8 7.84 9.62 1.51
N GLY A 9 8.62 8.73 0.88
CA GLY A 9 10.08 8.74 0.93
C GLY A 9 10.67 8.32 2.28
N PHE A 10 9.89 7.69 3.15
CA PHE A 10 10.36 7.28 4.47
C PHE A 10 11.08 5.93 4.44
N ASN A 11 12.19 5.84 5.18
CA ASN A 11 12.84 4.55 5.45
C ASN A 11 12.14 3.82 6.61
N GLN A 12 12.34 2.50 6.71
CA GLN A 12 11.69 1.68 7.75
C GLN A 12 12.10 2.10 9.18
N GLU A 13 13.35 2.50 9.39
CA GLU A 13 13.85 2.85 10.71
C GLU A 13 13.23 4.13 11.27
N ALA A 14 12.99 5.13 10.41
CA ALA A 14 12.27 6.35 10.77
C ALA A 14 10.83 6.02 11.14
N VAL A 15 10.12 5.24 10.32
CA VAL A 15 8.70 4.89 10.60
C VAL A 15 8.57 4.02 11.84
N SER A 16 9.46 3.04 12.06
CA SER A 16 9.46 2.24 13.27
C SER A 16 9.54 3.09 14.54
N ARG A 17 10.38 4.12 14.55
CA ARG A 17 10.48 5.05 15.68
C ARG A 17 9.19 5.84 15.91
N HIS A 18 8.58 6.36 14.84
CA HIS A 18 7.32 7.11 14.94
C HIS A 18 6.15 6.23 15.42
N LEU A 19 6.17 4.94 15.08
CA LEU A 19 5.15 3.97 15.53
C LEU A 19 5.39 3.43 16.95
N GLY A 20 6.55 3.73 17.54
CA GLY A 20 6.94 3.23 18.86
C GLY A 20 7.38 1.77 18.86
N PHE A 21 7.83 1.24 17.71
CA PHE A 21 8.41 -0.10 17.66
C PHE A 21 9.83 -0.11 18.21
N LYS A 22 10.18 -1.21 18.89
CA LYS A 22 11.50 -1.41 19.50
C LYS A 22 12.62 -1.45 18.44
N ASP A 23 12.32 -1.96 17.25
CA ASP A 23 13.27 -2.09 16.15
C ASP A 23 12.59 -2.03 14.76
N ARG A 24 13.42 -1.99 13.71
CA ARG A 24 12.98 -2.03 12.31
C ARG A 24 12.39 -3.38 11.88
N GLN A 25 12.71 -4.47 12.58
CA GLN A 25 12.25 -5.82 12.22
C GLN A 25 10.76 -5.97 12.42
N THR A 26 10.20 -5.33 13.46
CA THR A 26 8.76 -5.32 13.71
C THR A 26 7.99 -4.74 12.52
N LEU A 27 8.43 -3.59 12.00
CA LEU A 27 7.82 -2.99 10.81
C LEU A 27 8.02 -3.84 9.57
N SER A 28 9.22 -4.42 9.40
CA SER A 28 9.50 -5.32 8.27
C SER A 28 8.55 -6.51 8.26
N ALA A 29 8.38 -7.20 9.38
CA ALA A 29 7.49 -8.36 9.51
C ALA A 29 6.02 -8.01 9.26
N ILE A 30 5.58 -6.79 9.62
CA ILE A 30 4.24 -6.30 9.26
C ILE A 30 4.13 -6.06 7.76
N GLU A 31 5.14 -5.41 7.16
CA GLU A 31 5.14 -5.08 5.73
C GLU A 31 5.23 -6.31 4.81
N THR A 32 5.84 -7.41 5.28
CA THR A 32 5.90 -8.69 4.56
C THR A 32 4.69 -9.59 4.84
N GLY A 33 3.84 -9.22 5.81
CA GLY A 33 2.69 -10.02 6.22
C GLY A 33 3.01 -11.18 7.16
N GLU A 34 4.26 -11.32 7.59
CA GLU A 34 4.70 -12.32 8.59
C GLU A 34 4.09 -12.06 9.97
N ARG A 35 3.82 -10.79 10.30
CA ARG A 35 3.16 -10.37 11.54
C ARG A 35 1.88 -9.60 11.24
N ARG A 36 0.79 -10.01 11.88
CA ARG A 36 -0.47 -9.24 11.85
C ARG A 36 -0.32 -7.91 12.57
N VAL A 37 -0.97 -6.88 12.04
CA VAL A 37 -1.09 -5.57 12.68
C VAL A 37 -2.25 -5.57 13.68
N THR A 38 -2.06 -4.96 14.84
CA THR A 38 -3.16 -4.72 15.80
C THR A 38 -3.99 -3.50 15.39
N ALA A 39 -5.20 -3.36 15.93
CA ALA A 39 -6.06 -2.19 15.65
C ALA A 39 -5.39 -0.86 16.04
N GLU A 40 -4.73 -0.81 17.20
CA GLU A 40 -4.02 0.39 17.68
C GLU A 40 -2.80 0.73 16.83
N GLU A 41 -2.05 -0.27 16.36
CA GLU A 41 -0.95 -0.05 15.41
C GLU A 41 -1.49 0.47 14.08
N LEU A 42 -2.62 -0.07 13.60
CA LEU A 42 -3.25 0.35 12.35
C LEU A 42 -3.70 1.81 12.39
N MET A 43 -4.26 2.26 13.51
CA MET A 43 -4.58 3.68 13.73
C MET A 43 -3.32 4.57 13.68
N ARG A 44 -2.25 4.15 14.36
CA ARG A 44 -0.96 4.85 14.31
C ARG A 44 -0.37 4.90 12.89
N PHE A 45 -0.55 3.85 12.10
CA PHE A 45 -0.16 3.85 10.69
C PHE A 45 -0.93 4.90 9.88
N ALA A 46 -2.24 5.03 10.09
CA ALA A 46 -3.06 6.03 9.41
C ALA A 46 -2.59 7.46 9.71
N GLU A 47 -2.24 7.74 10.97
CA GLU A 47 -1.70 9.03 11.41
C GLU A 47 -0.29 9.29 10.85
N VAL A 48 0.67 8.39 11.09
CA VAL A 48 2.07 8.58 10.70
C VAL A 48 2.27 8.61 9.19
N LEU A 49 1.50 7.79 8.46
CA LEU A 49 1.60 7.69 7.01
C LEU A 49 0.59 8.58 6.28
N VAL A 50 -0.12 9.46 7.01
CA VAL A 50 -1.04 10.47 6.48
C VAL A 50 -1.95 9.87 5.40
N ALA A 51 -2.62 8.78 5.78
CA ALA A 51 -3.50 8.03 4.90
C ALA A 51 -4.79 7.67 5.63
N PRO A 52 -5.95 7.72 4.95
CA PRO A 52 -7.19 7.24 5.56
C PRO A 52 -7.05 5.75 5.92
N LEU A 53 -7.78 5.32 6.95
CA LEU A 53 -7.78 3.93 7.40
C LEU A 53 -8.09 2.95 6.25
N ASP A 54 -9.07 3.34 5.41
CA ASP A 54 -9.50 2.58 4.23
C ASP A 54 -8.35 2.25 3.27
N TYR A 55 -7.31 3.08 3.20
CA TYR A 55 -6.13 2.77 2.39
C TYR A 55 -5.45 1.45 2.79
N PHE A 56 -5.54 1.06 4.06
CA PHE A 56 -4.92 -0.16 4.60
C PHE A 56 -5.87 -1.34 4.67
N THR A 57 -7.18 -1.09 4.68
CA THR A 57 -8.20 -2.13 4.93
C THR A 57 -9.06 -2.43 3.72
N ASP A 58 -9.16 -1.52 2.75
CA ASP A 58 -9.98 -1.71 1.55
C ASP A 58 -9.33 -2.75 0.62
N PRO A 59 -9.96 -3.93 0.44
CA PRO A 59 -9.42 -4.97 -0.41
C PRO A 59 -9.49 -4.63 -1.91
N TYR A 60 -10.17 -3.54 -2.28
CA TYR A 60 -10.37 -3.08 -3.64
C TYR A 60 -9.34 -2.02 -4.08
N ILE A 61 -8.29 -1.79 -3.29
CA ILE A 61 -7.17 -0.92 -3.62
C ILE A 61 -5.94 -1.78 -3.97
N LEU A 62 -5.18 -1.39 -5.02
CA LEU A 62 -3.94 -2.06 -5.45
C LEU A 62 -2.66 -1.44 -4.83
N ALA A 63 -2.70 -1.13 -3.53
CA ALA A 63 -1.61 -0.42 -2.88
C ALA A 63 -0.32 -1.25 -2.80
N GLY A 64 0.66 -0.94 -3.67
CA GLY A 64 1.99 -1.58 -3.64
C GLY A 64 2.14 -2.86 -4.42
N GLU A 65 1.16 -3.18 -5.26
CA GLU A 65 1.09 -4.47 -5.98
C GLU A 65 1.65 -4.39 -7.41
N GLY A 66 2.15 -3.22 -7.79
CA GLY A 66 2.60 -2.90 -9.14
C GLY A 66 2.15 -1.51 -9.56
N GLY A 67 2.40 -1.17 -10.82
CA GLY A 67 1.91 0.06 -11.45
C GLY A 67 1.61 -0.23 -12.91
N PHE A 68 0.80 0.61 -13.53
CA PHE A 68 0.44 0.44 -14.93
C PHE A 68 1.61 0.86 -15.83
N SER A 69 1.86 0.05 -16.86
CA SER A 69 2.83 0.40 -17.91
C SER A 69 2.08 0.95 -19.12
N TRP A 70 2.30 2.23 -19.41
CA TRP A 70 1.58 2.92 -20.48
C TRP A 70 2.29 2.79 -21.82
N ARG A 71 1.55 2.40 -22.86
CA ARG A 71 1.96 2.49 -24.27
C ARG A 71 1.10 3.49 -25.03
N GLN A 72 0.94 4.68 -24.44
CA GLN A 72 0.22 5.79 -25.05
C GLN A 72 1.13 7.00 -25.20
N SER A 73 0.92 7.75 -26.28
CA SER A 73 1.57 9.02 -26.55
C SER A 73 0.52 10.14 -26.61
N ASN A 74 0.91 11.38 -26.31
CA ASN A 74 0.02 12.55 -26.28
C ASN A 74 -1.14 12.50 -25.25
N VAL A 75 -0.99 11.77 -24.15
CA VAL A 75 -1.95 11.80 -23.04
C VAL A 75 -1.30 12.47 -21.83
N ALA A 76 -2.02 13.40 -21.19
CA ALA A 76 -1.55 14.05 -19.98
C ALA A 76 -1.36 13.02 -18.84
N PRO A 77 -0.27 13.08 -18.06
CA PRO A 77 -0.01 12.14 -16.96
C PRO A 77 -1.19 12.00 -15.99
N ALA A 78 -1.81 13.12 -15.59
CA ALA A 78 -2.96 13.11 -14.69
C ALA A 78 -4.15 12.29 -15.21
N ARG A 79 -4.31 12.16 -16.54
CA ARG A 79 -5.37 11.34 -17.13
C ARG A 79 -5.02 9.84 -17.06
N LEU A 80 -3.73 9.51 -17.18
CA LEU A 80 -3.24 8.15 -16.98
C LEU A 80 -3.40 7.74 -15.50
N ASP A 81 -3.05 8.63 -14.57
CA ASP A 81 -3.20 8.40 -13.13
C ASP A 81 -4.69 8.21 -12.74
N ALA A 82 -5.58 9.02 -13.31
CA ALA A 82 -7.02 8.88 -13.07
C ALA A 82 -7.57 7.55 -13.60
N TYR A 83 -7.10 7.12 -14.77
CA TYR A 83 -7.48 5.82 -15.32
C TYR A 83 -6.91 4.67 -14.48
N GLU A 84 -5.65 4.76 -14.05
CA GLU A 84 -5.03 3.78 -13.14
C GLU A 84 -5.85 3.59 -11.87
N ALA A 85 -6.30 4.70 -11.27
CA ALA A 85 -7.13 4.68 -10.07
C ALA A 85 -8.48 3.98 -10.29
N GLU A 86 -9.13 4.19 -11.43
CA GLU A 86 -10.40 3.54 -11.77
C GLU A 86 -10.22 2.06 -12.12
N ALA A 87 -9.36 1.77 -13.11
CA ALA A 87 -9.11 0.42 -13.58
C ALA A 87 -8.52 -0.46 -12.48
N GLY A 88 -7.69 0.11 -11.60
CA GLY A 88 -7.12 -0.58 -10.45
C GLY A 88 -8.20 -1.15 -9.52
N ARG A 89 -9.30 -0.42 -9.28
CA ARG A 89 -10.41 -0.91 -8.46
C ARG A 89 -11.11 -2.12 -9.08
N LEU A 90 -11.31 -2.10 -10.39
CA LEU A 90 -11.92 -3.22 -11.11
C LEU A 90 -11.03 -4.47 -11.06
N ILE A 91 -9.72 -4.30 -11.20
CA ILE A 91 -8.74 -5.40 -11.08
C ILE A 91 -8.76 -5.97 -9.65
N ALA A 92 -8.72 -5.10 -8.64
CA ALA A 92 -8.76 -5.51 -7.24
C ALA A 92 -10.07 -6.23 -6.89
N LEU A 93 -11.22 -5.74 -7.40
CA LEU A 93 -12.51 -6.41 -7.28
C LEU A 93 -12.48 -7.80 -7.90
N HIS A 94 -12.00 -7.92 -9.15
CA HIS A 94 -11.93 -9.22 -9.82
C HIS A 94 -11.06 -10.22 -9.04
N ARG A 95 -9.94 -9.75 -8.48
CA ARG A 95 -9.07 -10.54 -7.60
C ARG A 95 -9.83 -11.05 -6.37
N VAL A 96 -10.55 -10.16 -5.67
CA VAL A 96 -11.33 -10.51 -4.47
C VAL A 96 -12.39 -11.55 -4.80
N LEU A 97 -13.15 -11.33 -5.88
CA LEU A 97 -14.19 -12.27 -6.34
C LEU A 97 -13.60 -13.62 -6.77
N GLY A 98 -12.42 -13.62 -7.37
CA GLY A 98 -11.69 -14.82 -7.78
C GLY A 98 -10.91 -15.51 -6.66
N GLY A 99 -10.98 -15.03 -5.41
CA GLY A 99 -10.22 -15.60 -4.27
C GLY A 99 -8.70 -15.51 -4.42
N THR A 100 -8.21 -14.66 -5.32
CA THR A 100 -6.77 -14.50 -5.56
C THR A 100 -6.20 -13.56 -4.50
N PRO A 101 -5.11 -13.90 -3.80
CA PRO A 101 -4.52 -12.99 -2.81
C PRO A 101 -3.82 -11.79 -3.51
N PRO A 102 -3.62 -10.67 -2.79
CA PRO A 102 -2.82 -9.55 -3.27
C PRO A 102 -1.42 -9.97 -3.74
N VAL A 103 -0.92 -9.37 -4.81
CA VAL A 103 0.42 -9.64 -5.33
C VAL A 103 1.43 -8.87 -4.48
N THR A 104 2.16 -9.57 -3.63
CA THR A 104 3.27 -8.97 -2.89
C THR A 104 4.53 -8.97 -3.76
N ARG A 105 5.10 -7.79 -4.02
CA ARG A 105 6.42 -7.69 -4.64
C ARG A 105 7.43 -8.35 -3.70
N ARG A 106 8.00 -9.50 -4.07
CA ARG A 106 9.20 -10.02 -3.40
C ARG A 106 10.31 -8.98 -3.60
N ALA A 107 10.84 -8.48 -2.49
CA ALA A 107 12.04 -7.65 -2.48
C ALA A 107 13.27 -8.50 -2.80
#